data_AF-A0A9D9BIC9-F1
#
_entry.id   AF-A0A9D9BIC9-F1
#
_cell.length_a   1.000
_cell.length_b   1.000
_cell.length_c   1.000
_cell.angle_alpha   90.00
_cell.angle_beta   90.00
_cell.angle_gamma   90.00
#
_symmetry.space_group_name_H-M   'P 1'
#
loop_
_entity.id
_entity.type
_entity.pdbx_description
1 polymer ?
#
loop_
_entity_poly.entity_id
_entity_poly.type
_entity_poly.pdbx_seq_one_letter_code
_entity_poly.pdbx_strand_id
1 'polypeptide(L)'
;MKQVEPNIRFCSTFSSGIKARVRSIRTVSIRSDIFLHLSFSGSYAPRTFRPPGIRQSSRLNLRQVFLPADFHARRRRKQLKPDSEPSLPDIVLIAAVARNGVIGADNDMPWRLSTDLKRFKQMTLGKPVVMGRKTFLSFGGKPLPGRPHVIISRDPDYAPEGAEAATSLEAALERAGTLARELGVDEIVIMGGGQIYAQAMPLANRLEITEVEADPQGDTRFPEIDPEIWQETARVAGDRGDRDSANFTFVTYHRSNGG
;
A
#
# COMPACT_ATOMS: atom_id res chain seq x y z
N MET A 1 -50.59 0.88 -10.21
CA MET A 1 -50.56 1.77 -11.39
C MET A 1 -49.73 2.98 -10.99
N LYS A 2 -48.58 3.34 -11.58
CA LYS A 2 -47.91 2.95 -12.82
C LYS A 2 -46.39 3.04 -12.61
N GLN A 3 -45.66 2.08 -13.18
CA GLN A 3 -44.25 2.21 -13.56
C GLN A 3 -44.09 3.36 -14.55
N VAL A 4 -43.00 4.12 -14.48
CA VAL A 4 -42.46 4.84 -15.64
C VAL A 4 -40.94 5.00 -15.52
N GLU A 5 -40.21 4.27 -16.35
CA GLU A 5 -38.98 4.69 -17.05
C GLU A 5 -38.93 3.88 -18.37
N PRO A 6 -38.16 4.25 -19.40
CA PRO A 6 -37.61 5.55 -19.80
C PRO A 6 -37.88 5.85 -21.31
N ASN A 7 -37.52 7.03 -21.82
CA ASN A 7 -37.61 7.32 -23.26
C ASN A 7 -36.43 8.18 -23.73
N ILE A 8 -35.36 7.55 -24.22
CA ILE A 8 -34.39 8.18 -25.11
C ILE A 8 -34.15 7.24 -26.29
N ARG A 9 -34.61 7.66 -27.47
CA ARG A 9 -34.36 7.01 -28.76
C ARG A 9 -33.01 7.49 -29.31
N PHE A 10 -32.13 6.55 -29.63
CA PHE A 10 -31.04 6.74 -30.58
C PHE A 10 -31.49 6.27 -31.97
N CYS A 11 -31.26 7.10 -32.98
CA CYS A 11 -31.42 6.76 -34.39
C CYS A 11 -30.20 5.97 -34.90
N SER A 12 -30.47 5.06 -35.83
CA SER A 12 -29.60 4.08 -36.49
C SER A 12 -28.38 4.70 -37.21
N THR A 13 -27.33 3.99 -37.63
CA THR A 13 -27.34 2.77 -38.47
C THR A 13 -25.89 2.24 -38.64
N PHE A 14 -25.79 1.05 -39.25
CA PHE A 14 -24.61 0.33 -39.77
C PHE A 14 -23.78 -0.53 -38.79
N SER A 15 -23.30 -1.72 -39.14
CA SER A 15 -23.75 -2.86 -39.95
C SER A 15 -22.67 -3.94 -39.74
N SER A 16 -23.06 -5.21 -39.68
CA SER A 16 -22.20 -6.42 -39.70
C SER A 16 -21.27 -6.61 -38.47
N GLY A 17 -21.21 -7.75 -37.79
CA GLY A 17 -21.77 -9.06 -38.08
C GLY A 17 -20.78 -10.16 -37.70
N ILE A 18 -20.40 -10.30 -36.42
CA ILE A 18 -19.83 -11.55 -35.88
C ILE A 18 -20.40 -11.80 -34.49
N LYS A 19 -21.22 -12.85 -34.36
CA LYS A 19 -21.74 -13.39 -33.10
C LYS A 19 -20.65 -14.26 -32.46
N ALA A 20 -19.95 -13.76 -31.45
CA ALA A 20 -19.23 -14.61 -30.50
C ALA A 20 -20.06 -14.71 -29.21
N ARG A 21 -20.69 -15.86 -29.00
CA ARG A 21 -21.53 -16.16 -27.84
C ARG A 21 -20.62 -16.68 -26.72
N VAL A 22 -20.09 -15.80 -25.88
CA VAL A 22 -19.39 -16.22 -24.64
C VAL A 22 -20.43 -16.32 -23.53
N ARG A 23 -20.82 -17.57 -23.20
CA ARG A 23 -21.62 -17.88 -22.01
C ARG A 23 -20.68 -18.32 -20.88
N SER A 24 -20.69 -17.55 -19.79
CA SER A 24 -20.46 -17.97 -18.39
C SER A 24 -19.24 -18.86 -18.10
N ILE A 25 -18.19 -18.26 -17.54
CA ILE A 25 -17.16 -18.96 -16.77
C ILE A 25 -17.68 -19.10 -15.34
N ARG A 26 -17.96 -20.34 -14.92
CA ARG A 26 -18.09 -20.71 -13.50
C ARG A 26 -16.98 -21.71 -13.19
N THR A 27 -16.20 -21.35 -12.18
CA THR A 27 -15.29 -22.21 -11.39
C THR A 27 -14.10 -22.82 -12.15
N VAL A 28 -12.92 -22.29 -11.83
CA VAL A 28 -11.63 -22.94 -12.06
C VAL A 28 -11.41 -23.94 -10.93
N SER A 29 -11.36 -25.23 -11.27
CA SER A 29 -10.84 -26.27 -10.38
C SER A 29 -9.75 -27.01 -11.13
N ILE A 30 -8.51 -26.81 -10.70
CA ILE A 30 -7.33 -27.46 -11.25
C ILE A 30 -7.18 -28.79 -10.51
N ARG A 31 -7.45 -29.91 -11.20
CA ARG A 31 -6.85 -31.20 -10.86
C ARG A 31 -6.39 -31.91 -12.13
N SER A 32 -5.16 -32.39 -12.02
CA SER A 32 -4.28 -33.07 -12.95
C SER A 32 -4.91 -34.19 -13.79
N ASP A 33 -4.63 -34.12 -15.09
CA ASP A 33 -4.29 -35.19 -16.04
C ASP A 33 -5.00 -36.54 -15.92
N ILE A 34 -6.10 -36.73 -16.66
CA ILE A 34 -6.50 -38.06 -17.16
C ILE A 34 -7.02 -37.95 -18.60
N PHE A 35 -6.43 -38.78 -19.45
CA PHE A 35 -6.67 -39.02 -20.87
C PHE A 35 -8.15 -39.19 -21.25
N LEU A 36 -8.55 -38.58 -22.37
CA LEU A 36 -9.79 -38.92 -23.08
C LEU A 36 -9.47 -39.28 -24.54
N HIS A 37 -9.60 -40.57 -24.83
CA HIS A 37 -9.50 -41.18 -26.14
C HIS A 37 -10.75 -40.81 -26.95
N LEU A 38 -10.60 -40.06 -28.05
CA LEU A 38 -11.69 -39.81 -29.00
C LEU A 38 -11.46 -40.65 -30.25
N SER A 39 -12.26 -41.70 -30.39
CA SER A 39 -12.34 -42.52 -31.61
C SER A 39 -13.26 -41.82 -32.61
N PHE A 40 -12.77 -41.55 -33.82
CA PHE A 40 -13.58 -41.06 -34.94
C PHE A 40 -13.67 -42.17 -35.99
N SER A 41 -14.88 -42.64 -36.27
CA SER A 41 -15.18 -43.55 -37.39
C SER A 41 -15.71 -42.73 -38.56
N GLY A 42 -15.07 -42.87 -39.73
CA GLY A 42 -15.50 -42.20 -40.95
C GLY A 42 -14.65 -42.61 -42.15
N SER A 43 -15.16 -43.57 -42.92
CA SER A 43 -14.64 -44.02 -44.20
C SER A 43 -14.63 -42.91 -45.24
N TYR A 44 -13.51 -42.73 -45.96
CA TYR A 44 -13.46 -42.48 -47.41
C TYR A 44 -12.00 -42.68 -47.88
N ALA A 45 -11.80 -43.45 -48.94
CA ALA A 45 -10.54 -43.59 -49.68
C ALA A 45 -10.79 -43.17 -51.16
N PRO A 46 -9.78 -43.12 -52.03
CA PRO A 46 -8.55 -42.32 -51.96
C PRO A 46 -8.44 -41.40 -53.20
N ARG A 47 -7.66 -40.31 -53.14
CA ARG A 47 -7.07 -39.74 -54.37
C ARG A 47 -5.60 -39.46 -54.17
N THR A 48 -4.84 -40.08 -55.06
CA THR A 48 -3.39 -40.04 -55.21
C THR A 48 -2.97 -38.68 -55.73
N PHE A 49 -2.05 -38.02 -55.04
CA PHE A 49 -1.21 -37.00 -55.65
C PHE A 49 0.23 -37.18 -55.18
N ARG A 50 1.05 -37.75 -56.07
CA ARG A 50 2.50 -37.82 -55.97
C ARG A 50 3.09 -36.48 -56.41
N PRO A 51 3.93 -35.80 -55.60
CA PRO A 51 4.95 -34.92 -56.13
C PRO A 51 6.25 -35.72 -56.42
N PRO A 52 7.02 -35.32 -57.45
CA PRO A 52 8.20 -36.05 -57.90
C PRO A 52 9.39 -35.86 -56.98
N GLY A 53 10.25 -36.88 -56.93
CA GLY A 53 11.48 -36.88 -56.15
C GLY A 53 12.54 -35.94 -56.70
N ILE A 54 13.32 -35.37 -55.79
CA ILE A 54 14.67 -34.86 -56.06
C ILE A 54 15.61 -35.41 -54.99
N ARG A 55 16.82 -35.72 -55.47
CA ARG A 55 17.85 -36.64 -54.99
C ARG A 55 18.48 -36.30 -53.65
N GLN A 56 18.96 -37.35 -52.99
CA GLN A 56 20.00 -37.30 -51.97
C GLN A 56 21.34 -36.81 -52.53
N SER A 57 22.06 -36.03 -51.72
CA SER A 57 23.52 -35.93 -51.50
C SER A 57 23.75 -34.51 -50.96
N SER A 58 24.52 -34.24 -49.92
CA SER A 58 25.82 -34.76 -49.56
C SER A 58 26.12 -34.42 -48.09
N ARG A 59 27.00 -35.23 -47.49
CA ARG A 59 27.68 -34.94 -46.22
C ARG A 59 28.52 -33.65 -46.29
N LEU A 60 28.94 -33.19 -45.11
CA LEU A 60 29.90 -32.13 -44.76
C LEU A 60 29.20 -30.82 -44.33
N ASN A 61 29.57 -30.13 -43.25
CA ASN A 61 30.74 -30.23 -42.39
C ASN A 61 30.42 -29.56 -41.03
N LEU A 62 30.98 -30.11 -39.94
CA LEU A 62 31.01 -29.44 -38.65
C LEU A 62 31.82 -28.14 -38.78
N ARG A 63 31.17 -27.00 -38.50
CA ARG A 63 31.86 -25.78 -38.05
C ARG A 63 31.20 -25.28 -36.78
N GLN A 64 31.80 -25.73 -35.70
CA GLN A 64 31.94 -25.11 -34.39
C GLN A 64 31.66 -23.60 -34.41
N VAL A 65 30.47 -23.19 -33.95
CA VAL A 65 30.19 -21.80 -33.61
C VAL A 65 30.64 -21.62 -32.16
N PHE A 66 31.82 -21.01 -32.01
CA PHE A 66 32.30 -20.45 -30.74
C PHE A 66 31.37 -19.28 -30.36
N LEU A 67 30.53 -19.47 -29.33
CA LEU A 67 29.92 -18.36 -28.61
C LEU A 67 30.91 -17.91 -27.53
N PRO A 68 31.28 -16.62 -27.45
CA PRO A 68 32.17 -16.16 -26.39
C PRO A 68 31.48 -16.30 -25.03
N ALA A 69 32.17 -16.97 -24.12
CA ALA A 69 31.92 -16.90 -22.69
C ALA A 69 32.16 -15.47 -22.18
N ASP A 70 31.54 -15.18 -21.04
CA ASP A 70 31.90 -14.11 -20.12
C ASP A 70 31.40 -12.69 -20.46
N PHE A 71 30.09 -12.52 -20.34
CA PHE A 71 29.58 -11.31 -19.68
C PHE A 71 28.92 -11.71 -18.36
N HIS A 72 29.74 -12.08 -17.38
CA HIS A 72 29.34 -12.06 -15.98
C HIS A 72 29.08 -10.60 -15.59
N ALA A 73 27.86 -10.13 -15.84
CA ALA A 73 27.31 -9.01 -15.12
C ALA A 73 27.26 -9.43 -13.64
N ARG A 74 28.34 -9.13 -12.90
CA ARG A 74 28.34 -9.11 -11.45
C ARG A 74 27.38 -8.02 -11.01
N ARG A 75 26.08 -8.30 -11.04
CA ARG A 75 25.19 -7.66 -10.08
C ARG A 75 25.76 -8.07 -8.74
N ARG A 76 26.41 -7.13 -8.04
CA ARG A 76 26.54 -7.20 -6.60
C ARG A 76 25.11 -7.27 -6.06
N ARG A 77 24.58 -8.49 -6.00
CA ARG A 77 23.49 -8.85 -5.11
C ARG A 77 24.04 -8.43 -3.76
N LYS A 78 23.59 -7.28 -3.21
CA LYS A 78 23.74 -7.00 -1.78
C LYS A 78 23.40 -8.33 -1.12
N GLN A 79 24.33 -8.87 -0.32
CA GLN A 79 24.09 -10.08 0.45
C GLN A 79 22.78 -9.85 1.21
N LEU A 80 21.69 -10.40 0.68
CA LEU A 80 20.48 -10.61 1.42
C LEU A 80 20.90 -11.64 2.46
N LYS A 81 20.85 -11.25 3.73
CA LYS A 81 21.01 -12.19 4.83
C LYS A 81 20.04 -13.35 4.57
N PRO A 82 20.52 -14.59 4.41
CA PRO A 82 19.62 -15.72 4.34
C PRO A 82 19.00 -15.86 5.74
N ASP A 83 17.67 -15.97 5.78
CA ASP A 83 16.90 -16.40 6.95
C ASP A 83 16.80 -15.42 8.14
N SER A 84 16.67 -14.10 7.88
CA SER A 84 16.03 -13.25 8.88
C SER A 84 14.52 -13.52 8.86
N GLU A 85 13.99 -14.12 9.93
CA GLU A 85 12.55 -14.04 10.29
C GLU A 85 12.03 -12.65 9.90
N PRO A 86 10.85 -12.53 9.25
CA PRO A 86 10.33 -11.24 8.85
C PRO A 86 10.26 -10.35 10.08
N SER A 87 11.16 -9.35 10.15
CA SER A 87 11.19 -8.41 11.26
C SER A 87 9.83 -7.74 11.33
N LEU A 88 9.30 -7.59 12.54
CA LEU A 88 8.06 -6.86 12.73
C LEU A 88 8.20 -5.47 12.10
N PRO A 89 7.17 -4.99 11.39
CA PRO A 89 7.19 -3.64 10.81
C PRO A 89 7.50 -2.60 11.89
N ASP A 90 8.32 -1.60 11.53
CA ASP A 90 8.62 -0.47 12.41
C ASP A 90 7.36 0.34 12.69
N ILE A 91 7.15 0.71 13.95
CA ILE A 91 6.07 1.58 14.38
C ILE A 91 6.57 3.02 14.34
N VAL A 92 5.96 3.83 13.48
CA VAL A 92 6.31 5.23 13.27
C VAL A 92 5.19 6.13 13.76
N LEU A 93 5.47 7.05 14.69
CA LEU A 93 4.53 8.11 15.07
C LEU A 93 4.81 9.35 14.24
N ILE A 94 3.81 9.88 13.55
CA ILE A 94 3.93 11.10 12.75
C ILE A 94 2.99 12.18 13.29
N ALA A 95 3.52 13.32 13.70
CA ALA A 95 2.70 14.38 14.31
C ALA A 95 3.27 15.78 14.04
N ALA A 96 2.38 16.75 13.86
CA ALA A 96 2.73 18.17 13.97
C ALA A 96 2.47 18.63 15.41
N VAL A 97 3.47 19.24 16.04
CA VAL A 97 3.48 19.58 17.48
C VAL A 97 3.88 21.04 17.64
N ALA A 98 3.03 21.84 18.27
CA ALA A 98 3.36 23.22 18.60
C ALA A 98 4.46 23.30 19.67
N ARG A 99 5.10 24.48 19.81
CA ARG A 99 6.14 24.72 20.84
C ARG A 99 5.66 24.40 22.24
N ASN A 100 4.39 24.65 22.52
CA ASN A 100 3.76 24.33 23.79
C ASN A 100 3.23 22.90 23.88
N GLY A 101 3.55 22.00 22.93
CA GLY A 101 3.15 20.58 22.92
C GLY A 101 1.72 20.31 22.44
N VAL A 102 0.94 21.34 22.08
CA VAL A 102 -0.43 21.17 21.57
C VAL A 102 -0.39 20.54 20.17
N ILE A 103 -1.32 19.63 19.90
CA ILE A 103 -1.52 18.99 18.60
C ILE A 103 -2.94 19.12 18.05
N GLY A 104 -3.87 19.65 18.84
CA GLY A 104 -5.26 19.80 18.43
C GLY A 104 -6.09 20.60 19.43
N ALA A 105 -7.16 21.18 18.93
CA ALA A 105 -8.16 21.91 19.69
C ALA A 105 -9.54 21.64 19.09
N ASP A 106 -10.54 21.26 19.90
CA ASP A 106 -11.92 21.01 19.45
C ASP A 106 -12.04 20.00 18.29
N ASN A 107 -11.13 19.02 18.25
CA ASN A 107 -10.95 18.03 17.17
C ASN A 107 -10.46 18.60 15.82
N ASP A 108 -9.90 19.80 15.78
CA ASP A 108 -9.24 20.34 14.58
C ASP A 108 -7.78 20.70 14.87
N MET A 109 -7.01 20.92 13.80
CA MET A 109 -5.65 21.43 13.88
C MET A 109 -5.70 22.96 14.00
N PRO A 110 -5.04 23.57 14.99
CA PRO A 110 -5.07 25.03 15.18
C PRO A 110 -4.22 25.81 14.16
N TRP A 111 -3.68 25.13 13.16
CA TRP A 111 -2.88 25.70 12.09
C TRP A 111 -3.21 25.06 10.74
N ARG A 112 -2.80 25.74 9.67
CA ARG A 112 -2.85 25.23 8.30
C ARG A 112 -1.44 25.14 7.77
N LEU A 113 -0.93 23.92 7.61
CA LEU A 113 0.42 23.65 7.09
C LEU A 113 0.33 22.74 5.86
N SER A 114 0.05 23.36 4.71
CA SER A 114 -0.06 22.66 3.43
C SER A 114 1.21 21.91 3.02
N THR A 115 2.38 22.42 3.39
CA THR A 115 3.67 21.77 3.12
C THR A 115 3.86 20.54 4.01
N ASP A 116 3.49 20.61 5.29
CA ASP A 116 3.46 19.44 6.17
C ASP A 116 2.48 18.37 5.66
N LEU A 117 1.28 18.75 5.23
CA LEU A 117 0.31 17.80 4.65
C LEU A 117 0.85 17.06 3.41
N LYS A 118 1.71 17.69 2.61
CA LYS A 118 2.39 17.02 1.48
C LYS A 118 3.39 15.98 1.98
N ARG A 119 4.22 16.34 2.95
CA ARG A 119 5.17 15.41 3.60
C ARG A 119 4.40 14.25 4.23
N PHE A 120 3.38 14.55 5.02
CA PHE A 120 2.49 13.58 5.64
C PHE A 120 1.93 12.56 4.62
N LYS A 121 1.44 13.05 3.47
CA LYS A 121 0.98 12.17 2.38
C LYS A 121 2.10 11.28 1.86
N GLN A 122 3.28 11.83 1.60
CA GLN A 122 4.42 11.06 1.09
C GLN A 122 4.86 9.97 2.08
N MET A 123 4.88 10.28 3.37
CA MET A 123 5.36 9.36 4.41
C MET A 123 4.39 8.21 4.69
N THR A 124 3.10 8.43 4.50
CA THR A 124 2.07 7.43 4.81
C THR A 124 1.61 6.64 3.59
N LEU A 125 1.78 7.15 2.36
CA LEU A 125 1.24 6.52 1.15
C LEU A 125 1.73 5.07 0.99
N GLY A 126 0.80 4.15 0.70
CA GLY A 126 1.10 2.73 0.54
C GLY A 126 1.34 1.98 1.84
N LYS A 127 1.24 2.63 3.00
CA LYS A 127 1.47 2.01 4.32
C LYS A 127 0.18 1.94 5.14
N PRO A 128 0.04 0.92 6.00
CA PRO A 128 -1.01 0.89 7.01
C PRO A 128 -0.91 2.10 7.94
N VAL A 129 -2.05 2.77 8.11
CA VAL A 129 -2.18 3.89 9.04
C VAL A 129 -3.14 3.53 10.18
N VAL A 130 -2.77 3.89 11.39
CA VAL A 130 -3.54 3.64 12.61
C VAL A 130 -3.89 4.95 13.29
N MET A 131 -5.14 5.11 13.70
CA MET A 131 -5.59 6.30 14.44
C MET A 131 -6.81 6.02 15.31
N GLY A 132 -7.09 6.91 16.26
CA GLY A 132 -8.33 6.85 17.03
C GLY A 132 -9.54 7.31 16.23
N ARG A 133 -10.75 6.83 16.61
CA ARG A 133 -12.02 7.20 15.97
C ARG A 133 -12.26 8.72 15.88
N LYS A 134 -11.95 9.49 16.93
CA LYS A 134 -12.15 10.95 16.91
C LYS A 134 -11.30 11.64 15.84
N THR A 135 -10.02 11.25 15.76
CA THR A 135 -9.10 11.71 14.71
C THR A 135 -9.60 11.34 13.33
N PHE A 136 -10.10 10.11 13.14
CA PHE A 136 -10.67 9.72 11.85
C PHE A 136 -11.87 10.59 11.44
N LEU A 137 -12.75 10.91 12.40
CA LEU A 137 -13.92 11.76 12.15
C LEU A 137 -13.54 13.22 11.85
N SER A 138 -12.47 13.76 12.43
CA SER A 138 -12.04 15.13 12.12
C SER A 138 -11.53 15.29 10.69
N PHE A 139 -10.96 14.24 10.10
CA PHE A 139 -10.63 14.18 8.67
C PHE A 139 -11.84 13.96 7.75
N GLY A 140 -13.06 14.09 8.27
CA GLY A 140 -14.31 13.90 7.54
C GLY A 140 -14.81 12.45 7.52
N GLY A 141 -14.22 11.57 8.34
CA GLY A 141 -14.69 10.19 8.52
C GLY A 141 -14.52 9.31 7.28
N LYS A 142 -13.63 9.69 6.36
CA LYS A 142 -13.33 8.94 5.13
C LYS A 142 -11.85 8.57 5.07
N PRO A 143 -11.52 7.33 4.74
CA PRO A 143 -10.13 6.91 4.60
C PRO A 143 -9.47 7.68 3.47
N LEU A 144 -8.21 8.07 3.70
CA LEU A 144 -7.42 8.71 2.67
C LEU A 144 -7.02 7.69 1.59
N PRO A 145 -7.12 8.02 0.29
CA PRO A 145 -6.84 7.07 -0.77
C PRO A 145 -5.38 6.60 -0.76
N GLY A 146 -5.18 5.34 -1.16
CA GLY A 146 -3.87 4.72 -1.33
C GLY A 146 -3.22 4.20 -0.04
N ARG A 147 -3.97 4.09 1.06
CA ARG A 147 -3.48 3.67 2.38
C ARG A 147 -4.56 2.87 3.12
N PRO A 148 -4.31 1.65 3.59
CA PRO A 148 -5.26 0.97 4.45
C PRO A 148 -5.31 1.64 5.82
N HIS A 149 -6.52 1.86 6.34
CA HIS A 149 -6.75 2.53 7.61
C HIS A 149 -7.25 1.53 8.64
N VAL A 150 -6.65 1.55 9.84
CA VAL A 150 -7.12 0.80 11.01
C VAL A 150 -7.52 1.80 12.09
N ILE A 151 -8.80 1.83 12.44
CA ILE A 151 -9.41 2.82 13.33
C ILE A 151 -9.69 2.20 14.68
N ILE A 152 -9.09 2.77 15.73
CA ILE A 152 -9.29 2.31 17.10
C ILE A 152 -10.56 2.93 17.67
N SER A 153 -11.50 2.07 18.09
CA SER A 153 -12.74 2.45 18.75
C SER A 153 -13.04 1.48 19.88
N ARG A 154 -13.53 1.98 21.02
CA ARG A 154 -14.01 1.13 22.13
C ARG A 154 -15.39 0.52 21.86
N ASP A 155 -16.09 1.05 20.85
CA ASP A 155 -17.37 0.53 20.39
C ASP A 155 -17.11 -0.71 19.52
N PRO A 156 -17.47 -1.93 19.97
CA PRO A 156 -17.22 -3.17 19.23
C PRO A 156 -18.06 -3.27 17.95
N ASP A 157 -19.14 -2.49 17.84
CA ASP A 157 -20.03 -2.48 16.68
C ASP A 157 -19.62 -1.40 15.65
N TYR A 158 -18.54 -0.67 15.92
CA TYR A 158 -18.05 0.38 15.02
C TYR A 158 -17.49 -0.22 13.72
N ALA A 159 -18.12 0.09 12.60
CA ALA A 159 -17.71 -0.35 11.26
C ALA A 159 -17.52 0.85 10.33
N PRO A 160 -16.32 1.46 10.28
CA PRO A 160 -16.05 2.58 9.38
C PRO A 160 -16.05 2.12 7.92
N GLU A 161 -16.69 2.88 7.03
CA GLU A 161 -16.70 2.56 5.61
C GLU A 161 -15.29 2.73 4.99
N GLY A 162 -14.81 1.69 4.30
CA GLY A 162 -13.51 1.71 3.61
C GLY A 162 -12.28 1.66 4.54
N ALA A 163 -12.48 1.40 5.83
CA ALA A 163 -11.42 1.20 6.81
C ALA A 163 -11.73 -0.03 7.69
N GLU A 164 -10.75 -0.49 8.45
CA GLU A 164 -10.92 -1.58 9.40
C GLU A 164 -11.02 -1.04 10.82
N ALA A 165 -11.86 -1.64 11.65
CA ALA A 165 -11.97 -1.27 13.06
C ALA A 165 -11.14 -2.21 13.95
N ALA A 166 -10.60 -1.66 15.03
CA ALA A 166 -9.95 -2.41 16.09
C ALA A 166 -10.38 -1.89 17.47
N THR A 167 -10.47 -2.78 18.45
CA THR A 167 -10.97 -2.43 19.80
C THR A 167 -9.88 -1.97 20.76
N SER A 168 -8.61 -2.20 20.43
CA SER A 168 -7.45 -1.78 21.21
C SER A 168 -6.26 -1.41 20.32
N LEU A 169 -5.22 -0.82 20.90
CA LEU A 169 -3.99 -0.53 20.18
C LEU A 169 -3.30 -1.82 19.72
N GLU A 170 -3.26 -2.84 20.57
CA GLU A 170 -2.64 -4.14 20.30
C GLU A 170 -3.30 -4.80 19.09
N ALA A 171 -4.64 -4.90 19.10
CA ALA A 171 -5.39 -5.44 17.97
C ALA A 171 -5.18 -4.64 16.69
N ALA A 172 -5.07 -3.30 16.80
CA ALA A 172 -4.81 -2.44 15.66
C ALA A 172 -3.40 -2.66 15.08
N LEU A 173 -2.39 -2.81 15.93
CA LEU A 173 -1.01 -3.07 15.53
C LEU A 173 -0.86 -4.47 14.90
N GLU A 174 -1.52 -5.49 15.44
CA GLU A 174 -1.55 -6.83 14.83
C GLU A 174 -2.15 -6.79 13.42
N ARG A 175 -3.29 -6.11 13.27
CA ARG A 175 -3.95 -5.99 11.96
C ARG A 175 -3.11 -5.16 10.99
N ALA A 176 -2.61 -4.00 11.43
CA ALA A 176 -1.74 -3.16 10.63
C ALA A 176 -0.44 -3.89 10.24
N GLY A 177 0.11 -4.72 11.12
CA GLY A 177 1.29 -5.55 10.82
C GLY A 177 0.99 -6.64 9.78
N THR A 178 -0.20 -7.23 9.81
CA THR A 178 -0.65 -8.15 8.76
C THR A 178 -0.76 -7.44 7.41
N LEU A 179 -1.41 -6.27 7.38
CA LEU A 179 -1.53 -5.44 6.17
C LEU A 179 -0.17 -4.99 5.63
N ALA A 180 0.76 -4.63 6.51
CA ALA A 180 2.12 -4.23 6.13
C ALA A 180 2.84 -5.36 5.38
N ARG A 181 2.76 -6.59 5.91
CA ARG A 181 3.33 -7.78 5.25
C ARG A 181 2.66 -8.09 3.92
N GLU A 182 1.33 -8.00 3.84
CA GLU A 182 0.59 -8.21 2.58
C GLU A 182 0.99 -7.19 1.50
N LEU A 183 1.29 -5.96 1.91
CA LEU A 183 1.73 -4.88 1.02
C LEU A 183 3.25 -4.90 0.73
N GLY A 184 4.02 -5.73 1.44
CA GLY A 184 5.49 -5.75 1.35
C GLY A 184 6.13 -4.45 1.81
N VAL A 185 5.55 -3.79 2.82
CA VAL A 185 6.09 -2.58 3.45
C VAL A 185 6.53 -2.86 4.87
N ASP A 186 7.57 -2.15 5.31
CA ASP A 186 8.25 -2.41 6.58
C ASP A 186 7.79 -1.47 7.71
N GLU A 187 6.71 -0.71 7.52
CA GLU A 187 6.31 0.35 8.45
C GLU A 187 4.79 0.41 8.68
N ILE A 188 4.41 0.63 9.94
CA ILE A 188 3.06 1.02 10.38
C ILE A 188 3.13 2.46 10.85
N VAL A 189 2.19 3.30 10.41
CA VAL A 189 2.19 4.73 10.76
C VAL A 189 1.04 5.09 11.68
N ILE A 190 1.36 5.56 12.89
CA ILE A 190 0.38 6.07 13.86
C ILE A 190 0.12 7.55 13.56
N MET A 191 -1.09 7.87 13.13
CA MET A 191 -1.55 9.23 12.80
C MET A 191 -2.25 9.94 13.97
N GLY A 192 -2.42 9.24 15.09
CA GLY A 192 -2.70 9.89 16.37
C GLY A 192 -4.13 9.88 16.88
N GLY A 193 -4.47 11.00 17.52
CA GLY A 193 -5.30 11.06 18.73
C GLY A 193 -4.39 11.02 19.96
N GLY A 194 -4.46 12.01 20.85
CA GLY A 194 -3.50 12.15 21.97
C GLY A 194 -3.36 10.88 22.83
N GLN A 195 -4.47 10.18 23.10
CA GLN A 195 -4.47 8.91 23.83
C GLN A 195 -3.81 7.75 23.05
N ILE A 196 -3.91 7.75 21.73
CA ILE A 196 -3.28 6.73 20.88
C ILE A 196 -1.77 6.99 20.82
N TYR A 197 -1.34 8.24 20.69
CA TYR A 197 0.08 8.59 20.79
C TYR A 197 0.68 8.17 22.13
N ALA A 198 0.00 8.47 23.24
CA ALA A 198 0.50 8.08 24.58
C ALA A 198 0.67 6.56 24.73
N GLN A 199 -0.27 5.77 24.21
CA GLN A 199 -0.18 4.31 24.27
C GLN A 199 0.87 3.74 23.30
N ALA A 200 1.06 4.37 22.12
CA ALA A 200 1.99 3.90 21.10
C ALA A 200 3.44 4.34 21.34
N MET A 201 3.67 5.43 22.06
CA MET A 201 5.00 5.97 22.39
C MET A 201 5.99 4.90 22.92
N PRO A 202 5.65 4.04 23.91
CA PRO A 202 6.57 3.02 24.41
C PRO A 202 6.87 1.88 23.42
N LEU A 203 6.06 1.73 22.35
CA LEU A 203 6.20 0.70 21.32
C LEU A 203 6.87 1.22 20.05
N ALA A 204 6.98 2.54 19.91
CA ALA A 204 7.45 3.20 18.70
C ALA A 204 8.96 2.98 18.46
N ASN A 205 9.33 2.86 17.19
CA ASN A 205 10.72 2.77 16.73
C ASN A 205 11.25 4.14 16.28
N ARG A 206 10.37 4.96 15.70
CA ARG A 206 10.72 6.25 15.10
C ARG A 206 9.62 7.29 15.32
N LEU A 207 10.02 8.53 15.58
CA LEU A 207 9.12 9.68 15.58
C LEU A 207 9.45 10.58 14.39
N GLU A 208 8.40 11.02 13.70
CA GLU A 208 8.46 11.93 12.56
C GLU A 208 7.68 13.17 12.93
N ILE A 209 8.37 14.12 13.56
CA ILE A 209 7.76 15.27 14.19
C ILE A 209 7.91 16.50 13.31
N THR A 210 6.84 17.25 13.17
CA THR A 210 6.87 18.60 12.61
C THR A 210 6.73 19.57 13.79
N GLU A 211 7.84 20.15 14.24
CA GLU A 211 7.86 21.18 15.28
C GLU A 211 7.32 22.49 14.69
N VAL A 212 6.13 22.92 15.13
CA VAL A 212 5.45 24.12 14.64
C VAL A 212 5.79 25.30 15.54
N GLU A 213 6.27 26.41 14.94
CA GLU A 213 6.58 27.66 15.66
C GLU A 213 5.29 28.43 16.01
N ALA A 214 4.47 27.85 16.87
CA ALA A 214 3.22 28.43 17.36
C ALA A 214 2.93 27.97 18.79
N ASP A 215 2.08 28.73 19.50
CA ASP A 215 1.63 28.44 20.87
C ASP A 215 0.10 28.56 20.98
N PRO A 216 -0.66 27.75 20.23
CA PRO A 216 -2.12 27.82 20.23
C PRO A 216 -2.70 27.32 21.55
N GLN A 217 -3.92 27.74 21.85
CA GLN A 217 -4.75 27.08 22.85
C GLN A 217 -5.23 25.74 22.28
N GLY A 218 -5.23 24.69 23.10
CA GLY A 218 -5.72 23.37 22.68
C GLY A 218 -5.87 22.39 23.83
N ASP A 219 -6.72 21.41 23.62
CA ASP A 219 -7.13 20.39 24.58
C ASP A 219 -6.32 19.09 24.45
N THR A 220 -5.62 18.92 23.34
CA THR A 220 -4.92 17.70 22.98
C THR A 220 -3.43 17.99 22.83
N ARG A 221 -2.60 17.22 23.53
CA ARG A 221 -1.15 17.36 23.57
C ARG A 221 -0.45 16.10 23.08
N PHE A 222 0.73 16.27 22.49
CA PHE A 222 1.63 15.16 22.20
C PHE A 222 2.29 14.69 23.51
N PRO A 223 2.60 13.39 23.66
CA PRO A 223 3.42 12.92 24.78
C PRO A 223 4.81 13.58 24.74
N GLU A 224 5.43 13.76 25.90
CA GLU A 224 6.78 14.30 26.00
C GLU A 224 7.79 13.41 25.26
N ILE A 225 8.70 14.04 24.51
CA ILE A 225 9.81 13.37 23.83
C ILE A 225 11.00 13.42 24.77
N ASP A 226 11.14 12.40 25.61
CA ASP A 226 12.22 12.27 26.56
C ASP A 226 13.58 12.10 25.83
N PRO A 227 14.55 13.02 26.00
CA PRO A 227 15.85 12.94 25.34
C PRO A 227 16.72 11.76 25.82
N GLU A 228 16.41 11.12 26.95
CA GLU A 228 17.08 9.88 27.37
C GLU A 228 16.61 8.67 26.55
N ILE A 229 15.38 8.71 26.04
CA ILE A 229 14.77 7.65 25.24
C ILE A 229 14.91 7.92 23.73
N TRP A 230 14.84 9.18 23.31
CA TRP A 230 14.75 9.58 21.92
C TRP A 230 15.95 10.40 21.48
N GLN A 231 16.66 9.93 20.47
CA GLN A 231 17.78 10.62 19.86
C GLN A 231 17.33 11.30 18.57
N GLU A 232 17.55 12.62 18.46
CA GLU A 232 17.41 13.34 17.20
C GLU A 232 18.45 12.84 16.18
N THR A 233 17.99 12.46 14.99
CA THR A 233 18.83 11.91 13.92
C THR A 233 18.80 12.73 12.65
N ALA A 234 17.76 13.54 12.46
CA ALA A 234 17.65 14.49 11.36
C ALA A 234 16.83 15.69 11.79
N ARG A 235 17.22 16.87 11.31
CA ARG A 235 16.51 18.13 11.46
C ARG A 235 16.62 18.93 10.18
N VAL A 236 15.48 19.31 9.62
CA VAL A 236 15.40 20.05 8.35
C VAL A 236 14.36 21.15 8.51
N ALA A 237 14.79 22.40 8.37
CA ALA A 237 13.87 23.54 8.36
C ALA A 237 12.86 23.38 7.22
N GLY A 238 11.58 23.59 7.52
CA GLY A 238 10.52 23.52 6.53
C GLY A 238 10.48 24.76 5.66
N ASP A 239 10.41 24.57 4.34
CA ASP A 239 10.17 25.67 3.40
C ASP A 239 8.72 26.14 3.52
N ARG A 240 8.49 27.21 4.29
CA ARG A 240 7.16 27.78 4.48
C ARG A 240 6.62 28.34 3.16
N GLY A 241 5.52 27.78 2.68
CA GLY A 241 4.79 28.27 1.52
C GLY A 241 3.64 29.22 1.86
N ASP A 242 3.02 29.83 0.84
CA ASP A 242 1.94 30.82 1.00
C ASP A 242 0.70 30.32 1.75
N ARG A 243 0.48 29.01 1.76
CA ARG A 243 -0.67 28.37 2.43
C ARG A 243 -0.32 27.80 3.81
N ASP A 244 0.85 28.15 4.33
CA ASP A 244 1.34 27.73 5.64
C ASP A 244 1.24 28.89 6.65
N SER A 245 0.47 28.67 7.72
CA SER A 245 0.16 29.70 8.72
C SER A 245 1.27 29.95 9.74
N ALA A 246 2.28 29.09 9.81
CA ALA A 246 3.42 29.20 10.73
C ALA A 246 4.69 28.63 10.08
N ASN A 247 5.85 29.00 10.63
CA ASN A 247 7.10 28.30 10.36
C ASN A 247 7.09 26.93 11.07
N PHE A 248 7.89 25.99 10.57
CA PHE A 248 8.01 24.67 11.16
C PHE A 248 9.34 24.03 10.79
N THR A 249 9.76 23.05 11.59
CA THR A 249 10.95 22.23 11.35
C THR A 249 10.56 20.76 11.35
N PHE A 250 11.04 20.00 10.38
CA PHE A 250 10.91 18.55 10.36
C PHE A 250 12.03 17.92 11.17
N VAL A 251 11.68 17.07 12.12
CA VAL A 251 12.61 16.40 13.02
C VAL A 251 12.31 14.91 13.05
N THR A 252 13.35 14.11 12.90
CA THR A 252 13.27 12.64 12.99
C THR A 252 14.00 12.18 14.23
N TYR A 253 13.29 11.46 15.10
CA TYR A 253 13.87 10.82 16.28
C TYR A 253 13.88 9.32 16.11
N HIS A 254 14.99 8.69 16.49
CA HIS A 254 15.04 7.25 16.68
C HIS A 254 15.10 6.93 18.16
N ARG A 255 14.49 5.82 18.53
CA ARG A 255 14.63 5.32 19.90
C ARG A 255 16.10 4.99 20.15
N SER A 256 16.66 5.55 21.21
CA SER A 256 17.95 5.14 21.72
C SER A 256 17.84 3.67 22.11
N ASN A 257 18.61 2.81 21.45
CA ASN A 257 18.83 1.47 21.96
C ASN A 257 19.66 1.64 23.22
N GLY A 258 19.00 1.76 24.37
CA GLY A 258 19.66 1.77 25.67
C GLY A 258 20.63 0.59 25.74
N GLY A 259 21.91 0.89 25.96
CA GLY A 259 22.96 -0.11 26.19
C GLY A 259 22.79 -0.86 27.50
#